data_AF-A0A011WNL9-F1
#
_entry.id   AF-A0A011WNL9-F1
#
_cell.length_a   1.000
_cell.length_b   1.000
_cell.length_c   1.000
_cell.angle_alpha   90.00
_cell.angle_beta   90.00
_cell.angle_gamma   90.00
#
_symmetry.space_group_name_H-M   'P 1'
#
loop_
_entity.id
_entity.type
_entity.pdbx_description
1 polymer ?
#
loop_
_entity_poly.entity_id
_entity_poly.type
_entity_poly.pdbx_seq_one_letter_code
_entity_poly.pdbx_strand_id
1 'polypeptide(L)'
;MANTVKCRYAHCRHPDDVRPPDQMVKDPSAKGTMYYHAECLEEKNKIAEIRYYYKTNIDFHVSMSFLNKMINEAVITRNIPPDDLLFALKFYKKTGRTINNPSALLFITKSKAVQKEKQRMTAEKSFDFGGKNEELGKQSTEFKYKPVGEKKGFGSILKKG
;
A
#
# COMPACT_ATOMS: atom_id res chain seq x y z
N MET A 1 -8.94 -2.12 -41.77
CA MET A 1 -9.55 -2.52 -40.47
C MET A 1 -8.54 -2.19 -39.39
N ALA A 2 -8.87 -1.36 -38.40
CA ALA A 2 -7.96 -1.11 -37.29
C ALA A 2 -7.80 -2.41 -36.49
N ASN A 3 -6.57 -2.90 -36.34
CA ASN A 3 -6.29 -4.09 -35.54
C ASN A 3 -6.46 -3.71 -34.07
N THR A 4 -7.44 -4.29 -33.39
CA THR A 4 -7.70 -4.05 -31.97
C THR A 4 -7.54 -5.35 -31.18
N VAL A 5 -7.13 -5.22 -29.92
CA VAL A 5 -6.86 -6.34 -29.03
C VAL A 5 -7.59 -6.14 -27.71
N LYS A 6 -8.01 -7.25 -27.10
CA LYS A 6 -8.75 -7.25 -25.84
C LYS A 6 -7.83 -7.47 -24.65
N CYS A 7 -8.04 -6.72 -23.57
CA CYS A 7 -7.40 -6.95 -22.28
C CYS A 7 -7.70 -8.37 -21.79
N ARG A 8 -6.66 -9.16 -21.52
CA ARG A 8 -6.79 -10.55 -21.08
C ARG A 8 -7.00 -10.71 -19.58
N TYR A 9 -7.15 -9.61 -18.85
CA TYR A 9 -7.42 -9.65 -17.41
C TYR A 9 -8.92 -9.86 -17.16
N ALA A 10 -9.26 -10.96 -16.48
CA ALA A 10 -10.66 -11.36 -16.25
C ALA A 10 -11.45 -10.35 -15.40
N HIS A 11 -10.75 -9.56 -14.57
CA HIS A 11 -11.35 -8.54 -13.70
C HIS A 11 -11.04 -7.12 -14.19
N CYS A 12 -10.80 -6.94 -15.49
CA CYS A 12 -10.59 -5.62 -16.07
C CYS A 12 -11.78 -4.70 -15.77
N ARG A 13 -11.51 -3.55 -15.14
CA ARG A 13 -12.51 -2.53 -14.79
C ARG A 13 -12.50 -1.32 -15.74
N HIS A 14 -11.61 -1.32 -16.73
CA HIS A 14 -11.56 -0.26 -17.75
C HIS A 14 -12.79 -0.36 -18.65
N PRO A 15 -13.46 0.76 -18.95
CA PRO A 15 -14.66 0.78 -19.80
C PRO A 15 -14.36 0.37 -21.26
N ASP A 16 -13.11 0.55 -21.69
CA ASP A 16 -12.58 0.20 -23.00
C ASP A 16 -11.66 -1.02 -22.91
N ASP A 17 -12.26 -2.19 -22.74
CA ASP A 17 -11.53 -3.46 -22.65
C ASP A 17 -10.87 -3.90 -23.96
N VAL A 18 -11.11 -3.18 -25.06
CA VAL A 18 -10.53 -3.37 -26.39
C VAL A 18 -9.83 -2.09 -26.86
N ARG A 19 -8.52 -2.16 -27.10
CA ARG A 19 -7.70 -1.03 -27.55
C ARG A 19 -6.76 -1.42 -28.71
N PRO A 20 -6.22 -0.43 -29.44
CA PRO A 20 -5.08 -0.65 -30.32
C PRO A 20 -3.89 -1.31 -29.58
N PRO A 21 -3.16 -2.25 -30.20
CA PRO A 21 -2.05 -2.97 -29.55
C PRO A 21 -0.93 -2.09 -28.99
N ASP A 22 -0.70 -0.91 -29.57
CA ASP A 22 0.27 0.10 -29.13
C ASP A 22 -0.10 0.77 -27.79
N GLN A 23 -1.38 0.72 -27.41
CA GLN A 23 -1.88 1.24 -26.14
C GLN A 23 -2.02 0.15 -25.06
N MET A 24 -1.56 -1.07 -25.35
CA MET A 24 -1.60 -2.20 -24.44
C MET A 24 -0.20 -2.75 -24.18
N VAL A 25 -0.02 -3.36 -23.01
CA VAL A 25 1.22 -4.04 -22.65
C VAL A 25 1.09 -5.53 -22.89
N LYS A 26 2.16 -6.14 -23.39
CA LYS A 26 2.28 -7.60 -23.47
C LYS A 26 2.80 -8.13 -22.15
N ASP A 27 2.26 -9.25 -21.68
CA ASP A 27 2.88 -9.98 -20.58
C ASP A 27 4.11 -10.73 -21.10
N PRO A 28 5.34 -10.35 -20.69
CA PRO A 28 6.56 -11.01 -21.15
C PRO A 28 6.66 -12.47 -20.70
N SER A 29 5.92 -12.86 -19.67
CA SER A 29 5.91 -14.21 -19.10
C SER A 29 4.96 -15.14 -19.84
N ALA A 30 4.06 -14.61 -20.68
CA ALA A 30 3.07 -15.40 -21.38
C ALA A 30 3.65 -16.02 -22.66
N LYS A 31 3.43 -17.32 -22.85
CA LYS A 31 3.67 -17.98 -24.14
C LYS A 31 2.57 -17.53 -25.12
N GLY A 32 2.76 -16.39 -25.78
CA GLY A 32 1.85 -15.86 -26.81
C GLY A 32 1.58 -14.35 -26.71
N THR A 33 0.74 -13.83 -27.61
CA THR A 33 0.33 -12.42 -27.66
C THR A 33 -0.84 -12.15 -26.71
N MET A 34 -0.56 -12.07 -25.40
CA MET A 34 -1.55 -11.63 -24.42
C MET A 34 -1.37 -10.14 -24.13
N TYR A 35 -2.41 -9.35 -24.43
CA TYR A 35 -2.42 -7.91 -24.22
C TYR A 35 -3.21 -7.56 -22.95
N TYR A 36 -2.75 -6.55 -22.25
CA TYR A 36 -3.29 -6.06 -20.99
C TYR A 36 -3.25 -4.54 -20.95
N HIS A 37 -4.13 -3.92 -20.17
CA HIS A 37 -3.84 -2.58 -19.66
C HIS A 37 -2.66 -2.66 -18.68
N ALA A 38 -1.83 -1.62 -18.63
CA ALA A 38 -0.66 -1.57 -17.76
C ALA A 38 -1.03 -1.86 -16.29
N GLU A 39 -2.06 -1.18 -15.78
CA GLU A 39 -2.60 -1.38 -14.42
C GLU A 39 -3.14 -2.79 -14.20
N CYS A 40 -3.80 -3.38 -15.21
CA CYS A 40 -4.32 -4.76 -15.11
C CYS A 40 -3.19 -5.79 -15.04
N LEU A 41 -2.10 -5.58 -15.80
CA LEU A 41 -0.92 -6.44 -15.74
C LEU A 41 -0.21 -6.29 -14.39
N GLU A 42 -0.11 -5.07 -13.87
CA GLU A 42 0.46 -4.81 -12.55
C GLU A 42 -0.35 -5.49 -11.44
N GLU A 43 -1.67 -5.30 -11.39
CA GLU A 43 -2.54 -5.95 -10.40
C GLU A 43 -2.42 -7.47 -10.47
N LYS A 44 -2.43 -8.06 -11.68
CA LYS A 44 -2.21 -9.50 -11.90
C LYS A 44 -0.88 -9.96 -11.30
N ASN A 45 0.20 -9.22 -11.54
CA ASN A 45 1.53 -9.56 -11.05
C ASN A 45 1.62 -9.43 -9.52
N LYS A 46 0.99 -8.41 -8.93
CA LYS A 46 0.92 -8.24 -7.47
C LYS A 46 0.11 -9.35 -6.80
N ILE A 47 -1.01 -9.77 -7.39
CA ILE A 47 -1.77 -10.95 -6.93
C ILE A 47 -0.90 -12.20 -6.98
N ALA A 48 -0.09 -12.38 -8.02
CA ALA A 48 0.86 -13.49 -8.08
C ALA A 48 1.93 -13.40 -6.97
N GLU A 49 2.48 -12.21 -6.72
CA GLU A 49 3.44 -11.98 -5.63
C GLU A 49 2.82 -12.30 -4.26
N ILE A 50 1.59 -11.86 -3.99
CA ILE A 50 0.87 -12.13 -2.74
C ILE A 50 0.70 -13.63 -2.53
N ARG A 51 0.29 -14.37 -3.57
CA ARG A 51 0.16 -15.84 -3.50
C ARG A 51 1.47 -16.52 -3.18
N TYR A 52 2.52 -16.15 -3.90
CA TYR A 52 3.86 -16.69 -3.69
C TYR A 52 4.35 -16.40 -2.27
N TYR A 53 4.20 -15.16 -1.81
CA TYR A 53 4.62 -14.75 -0.48
C TYR A 53 3.86 -15.53 0.60
N TYR A 54 2.54 -15.67 0.48
CA TYR A 54 1.71 -16.39 1.44
C TYR A 54 2.15 -17.86 1.55
N LYS A 55 2.27 -18.54 0.41
CA LYS A 55 2.63 -19.97 0.38
C LYS A 55 4.05 -20.22 0.89
N THR A 56 4.96 -19.28 0.67
CA THR A 56 6.37 -19.43 1.07
C THR A 56 6.60 -19.07 2.54
N ASN A 57 5.93 -18.03 3.06
CA ASN A 57 6.30 -17.43 4.34
C ASN A 57 5.25 -17.58 5.44
N ILE A 58 4.00 -17.92 5.08
CA ILE A 58 2.87 -17.97 6.01
C ILE A 58 2.43 -19.42 6.20
N ASP A 59 1.81 -20.01 5.17
CA ASP A 59 1.30 -21.36 5.24
C ASP A 59 1.30 -22.01 3.85
N PHE A 60 2.16 -23.00 3.68
CA PHE A 60 2.30 -23.75 2.42
C PHE A 60 1.22 -24.83 2.27
N HIS A 61 0.49 -25.21 3.31
CA HIS A 61 -0.52 -26.27 3.25
C HIS A 61 -1.88 -25.76 2.76
N VAL A 62 -2.15 -24.46 2.90
CA VAL A 62 -3.39 -23.85 2.40
C VAL A 62 -3.60 -24.17 0.92
N SER A 63 -4.81 -24.62 0.57
CA SER A 63 -5.17 -24.92 -0.81
C SER A 63 -5.12 -23.66 -1.68
N MET A 64 -4.55 -23.79 -2.88
CA MET A 64 -4.44 -22.66 -3.81
C MET A 64 -5.80 -22.10 -4.22
N SER A 65 -6.83 -22.93 -4.33
CA SER A 65 -8.20 -22.50 -4.64
C SER A 65 -8.76 -21.60 -3.56
N PHE A 66 -8.61 -21.97 -2.28
CA PHE A 66 -9.09 -21.15 -1.17
C PHE A 66 -8.30 -19.85 -1.02
N LEU A 67 -6.98 -19.91 -1.16
CA LEU A 67 -6.12 -18.72 -1.15
C LEU A 67 -6.49 -17.74 -2.28
N ASN A 68 -6.64 -18.24 -3.52
CA ASN A 68 -7.05 -17.42 -4.66
C ASN A 68 -8.41 -16.77 -4.40
N LYS A 69 -9.38 -17.50 -3.84
CA LYS A 69 -10.69 -16.96 -3.50
C LYS A 69 -10.58 -15.80 -2.51
N MET A 70 -9.78 -15.93 -1.46
CA MET A 70 -9.64 -14.87 -0.44
C MET A 70 -8.85 -13.67 -0.95
N ILE A 71 -7.82 -13.88 -1.80
CA ILE A 71 -7.09 -12.77 -2.42
C ILE A 71 -7.99 -12.02 -3.40
N ASN A 72 -8.75 -12.72 -4.25
CA ASN A 72 -9.68 -12.08 -5.17
C ASN A 72 -10.79 -11.35 -4.42
N GLU A 73 -11.32 -11.93 -3.34
CA GLU A 73 -12.29 -11.24 -2.49
C GLU A 73 -11.70 -9.96 -1.88
N ALA A 74 -10.46 -9.98 -1.42
CA ALA A 74 -9.78 -8.81 -0.88
C ALA A 74 -9.56 -7.72 -1.95
N VAL A 75 -8.94 -8.08 -3.06
CA VAL A 75 -8.47 -7.13 -4.09
C VAL A 75 -9.61 -6.72 -5.03
N ILE A 76 -10.40 -7.68 -5.51
CA ILE A 76 -11.40 -7.46 -6.54
C ILE A 76 -12.73 -6.99 -5.96
N THR A 77 -13.26 -7.72 -4.97
CA THR A 77 -14.57 -7.40 -4.38
C THR A 77 -14.48 -6.21 -3.42
N ARG A 78 -13.52 -6.25 -2.49
CA ARG A 78 -13.37 -5.22 -1.43
C ARG A 78 -12.48 -4.06 -1.83
N ASN A 79 -11.93 -4.10 -3.04
CA ASN A 79 -11.07 -3.07 -3.60
C ASN A 79 -9.88 -2.70 -2.70
N ILE A 80 -9.32 -3.68 -1.99
CA ILE A 80 -8.10 -3.47 -1.20
C ILE A 80 -6.93 -3.39 -2.18
N PRO A 81 -6.15 -2.29 -2.19
CA PRO A 81 -4.99 -2.19 -3.07
C PRO A 81 -4.02 -3.38 -2.85
N PRO A 82 -3.55 -4.06 -3.92
CA PRO A 82 -2.66 -5.21 -3.79
C PRO A 82 -1.39 -4.90 -2.98
N ASP A 83 -0.82 -3.71 -3.16
CA ASP A 83 0.37 -3.26 -2.41
C ASP A 83 0.10 -3.15 -0.91
N ASP A 84 -1.07 -2.69 -0.52
CA ASP A 84 -1.48 -2.57 0.88
C ASP A 84 -1.63 -3.94 1.52
N LEU A 85 -2.22 -4.88 0.77
CA LEU A 85 -2.39 -6.25 1.22
C LEU A 85 -1.04 -6.96 1.39
N LEU A 86 -0.15 -6.81 0.40
CA LEU A 86 1.20 -7.36 0.42
C LEU A 86 2.04 -6.75 1.55
N PHE A 87 1.93 -5.44 1.75
CA PHE A 87 2.58 -4.75 2.87
C PHE A 87 2.11 -5.31 4.22
N ALA A 88 0.80 -5.46 4.41
CA ALA A 88 0.23 -6.00 5.64
C ALA A 88 0.73 -7.44 5.91
N LEU A 89 0.82 -8.28 4.87
CA LEU A 89 1.37 -9.63 4.99
C LEU A 89 2.83 -9.63 5.43
N LYS A 90 3.66 -8.80 4.78
CA LYS A 90 5.07 -8.63 5.13
C LYS A 90 5.24 -8.13 6.56
N PHE A 91 4.42 -7.17 6.97
CA PHE A 91 4.43 -6.62 8.34
C PHE A 91 4.06 -7.68 9.39
N TYR A 92 2.99 -8.45 9.16
CA TYR A 92 2.57 -9.50 10.11
C TYR A 92 3.67 -10.55 10.29
N LYS A 93 4.27 -11.01 9.18
CA LYS A 93 5.39 -11.95 9.24
C LYS A 93 6.58 -11.37 10.02
N LYS A 94 6.98 -10.13 9.70
CA LYS A 94 8.12 -9.44 10.36
C LYS A 94 7.90 -9.28 11.87
N THR A 95 6.67 -9.02 12.29
CA THR A 95 6.31 -8.80 13.70
C THR A 95 5.93 -10.07 14.47
N GLY A 96 6.05 -11.25 13.84
CA GLY A 96 5.68 -12.53 14.46
C GLY A 96 4.18 -12.72 14.67
N ARG A 97 3.33 -11.87 14.07
CA ARG A 97 1.88 -12.00 14.15
C ARG A 97 1.42 -13.12 13.23
N THR A 98 0.62 -14.02 13.78
CA THR A 98 0.15 -15.19 13.03
C THR A 98 -0.98 -14.82 12.08
N ILE A 99 -0.99 -15.47 10.92
CA ILE A 99 -2.09 -15.44 9.96
C ILE A 99 -2.57 -16.87 9.85
N ASN A 100 -3.52 -17.24 10.69
CA ASN A 100 -3.96 -18.63 10.85
C ASN A 100 -4.86 -19.12 9.70
N ASN A 101 -5.43 -18.20 8.91
CA ASN A 101 -6.37 -18.53 7.84
C ASN A 101 -6.33 -17.46 6.73
N PRO A 102 -6.42 -17.83 5.45
CA PRO A 102 -6.59 -16.91 4.32
C PRO A 102 -7.71 -15.87 4.48
N SER A 103 -8.80 -16.19 5.20
CA SER A 103 -9.87 -15.23 5.50
C SER A 103 -9.40 -14.01 6.28
N ALA A 104 -8.27 -14.10 7.00
CA ALA A 104 -7.68 -12.95 7.67
C ALA A 104 -7.22 -11.86 6.69
N LEU A 105 -6.90 -12.21 5.44
CA LEU A 105 -6.52 -11.25 4.38
C LEU A 105 -7.55 -10.13 4.20
N LEU A 106 -8.81 -10.41 4.53
CA LEU A 106 -9.93 -9.47 4.41
C LEU A 106 -9.91 -8.34 5.46
N PHE A 107 -9.08 -8.47 6.50
CA PHE A 107 -9.07 -7.58 7.66
C PHE A 107 -7.67 -7.12 8.09
N ILE A 108 -6.59 -7.80 7.68
CA ILE A 108 -5.22 -7.45 8.13
C ILE A 108 -4.83 -6.00 7.81
N THR A 109 -5.32 -5.44 6.70
CA THR A 109 -5.07 -4.04 6.29
C THR A 109 -5.77 -3.03 7.19
N LYS A 110 -6.82 -3.45 7.92
CA LYS A 110 -7.56 -2.61 8.87
C LYS A 110 -6.91 -2.56 10.26
N SER A 111 -5.84 -3.33 10.48
CA SER A 111 -5.11 -3.31 11.75
C SER A 111 -4.49 -1.93 11.99
N LYS A 112 -4.79 -1.31 13.13
CA LYS A 112 -4.21 0.00 13.52
C LYS A 112 -2.68 -0.01 13.47
N ALA A 113 -2.06 -1.14 13.83
CA ALA A 113 -0.61 -1.28 13.78
C ALA A 113 -0.07 -1.24 12.34
N VAL A 114 -0.75 -1.92 11.40
CA VAL A 114 -0.38 -1.89 9.98
C VAL A 114 -0.53 -0.48 9.43
N GLN A 115 -1.66 0.18 9.72
CA GLN A 115 -1.91 1.54 9.26
C GLN A 115 -0.88 2.53 9.79
N LYS A 116 -0.57 2.47 11.09
CA LYS A 116 0.44 3.33 11.72
C LYS A 116 1.83 3.10 11.12
N GLU A 117 2.23 1.85 10.93
CA GLU A 117 3.54 1.55 10.34
C GLU A 117 3.62 1.99 8.87
N LYS A 118 2.57 1.78 8.09
CA LYS A 118 2.52 2.24 6.70
C LYS A 118 2.65 3.76 6.62
N GLN A 119 1.91 4.49 7.46
CA GLN A 119 2.00 5.94 7.56
C GLN A 119 3.41 6.40 7.95
N ARG A 120 4.04 5.74 8.92
CA ARG A 120 5.43 6.02 9.32
C ARG A 120 6.39 5.86 8.14
N MET A 121 6.32 4.73 7.41
CA MET A 121 7.20 4.47 6.27
C MET A 121 6.96 5.43 5.10
N THR A 122 5.71 5.83 4.86
CA THR A 122 5.41 6.83 3.82
C THR A 122 5.95 8.21 4.22
N ALA A 123 5.79 8.60 5.49
CA ALA A 123 6.31 9.86 6.02
C ALA A 123 7.85 9.93 5.95
N GLU A 124 8.53 8.83 6.30
CA GLU A 124 9.99 8.71 6.21
C GLU A 124 10.47 8.78 4.76
N LYS A 125 9.81 8.08 3.84
CA LYS A 125 10.14 8.16 2.40
C LYS A 125 9.89 9.55 1.82
N SER A 126 8.86 10.26 2.27
CA SER A 126 8.62 11.65 1.85
C SER A 126 9.63 12.63 2.44
N PHE A 127 10.22 12.32 3.60
CA PHE A 127 11.27 13.12 4.21
C PHE A 127 12.63 12.95 3.50
N ASP A 128 12.84 11.82 2.83
CA ASP A 128 14.06 11.52 2.06
C ASP A 128 14.13 12.24 0.69
N PHE A 129 13.11 13.02 0.32
CA PHE A 129 13.09 13.82 -0.91
C PHE A 129 13.33 15.31 -0.60
N GLY A 130 14.62 15.72 -0.51
CA GLY A 130 14.95 17.15 -0.48
C GLY A 130 16.28 17.59 0.13
N GLY A 131 17.13 16.69 0.61
CA GLY A 131 18.45 17.06 1.14
C GLY A 131 19.52 17.33 0.07
N LYS A 132 19.22 18.12 -0.98
CA LYS A 132 20.30 18.82 -1.68
C LYS A 132 20.63 20.03 -0.83
N ASN A 133 21.84 20.08 -0.29
CA ASN A 133 22.42 21.25 0.34
C ASN A 133 22.41 22.41 -0.66
N GLU A 134 21.36 23.23 -0.66
CA GLU A 134 21.53 24.65 -0.93
C GLU A 134 21.99 25.28 0.37
N GLU A 135 23.20 25.84 0.34
CA GLU A 135 23.73 26.69 1.40
C GLU A 135 22.76 27.86 1.62
N LEU A 136 21.82 27.68 2.55
CA LEU A 136 21.05 28.77 3.12
C LEU A 136 22.05 29.68 3.83
N GLY A 137 22.40 30.77 3.15
CA GLY A 137 23.20 31.85 3.69
C GLY A 137 22.73 32.20 5.09
N LYS A 138 23.68 32.18 6.03
CA LYS A 138 23.48 32.59 7.42
C LYS A 138 22.81 33.96 7.47
N GLN A 139 21.53 34.00 7.83
CA GLN A 139 20.96 35.14 8.53
C GLN A 139 20.49 34.66 9.89
N SER A 140 21.34 34.85 10.89
CA SER A 140 20.97 34.76 12.29
C SER A 140 19.96 35.86 12.59
N THR A 141 18.68 35.52 12.66
CA THR A 141 17.69 36.38 13.30
C THR A 141 17.65 36.03 14.79
N GLU A 142 18.22 36.91 15.61
CA GLU A 142 18.10 36.85 17.06
C GLU A 142 16.62 36.82 17.46
N PHE A 143 16.20 35.73 18.09
CA PHE A 143 14.87 35.61 18.66
C PHE A 143 14.79 36.47 19.93
N LYS A 144 14.24 37.69 19.83
CA LYS A 144 13.93 38.52 21.00
C LYS A 144 12.61 38.09 21.62
N TYR A 145 12.69 37.26 22.66
CA TYR A 145 11.55 36.93 23.52
C TYR A 145 11.07 38.17 24.27
N LYS A 146 9.80 38.56 24.07
CA LYS A 146 9.09 39.52 24.94
C LYS A 146 8.11 38.74 25.82
N PRO A 147 8.30 38.67 27.15
CA PRO A 147 7.31 38.08 28.04
C PRO A 147 6.03 38.91 27.99
N VAL A 148 4.92 38.30 27.55
CA VAL A 148 3.57 38.83 27.78
C VAL A 148 3.22 38.53 29.23
N GLY A 149 2.79 39.56 29.96
CA GLY A 149 2.63 39.60 31.41
C GLY A 149 1.96 38.39 32.06
N GLU A 150 2.32 38.21 33.33
CA GLU A 150 1.98 37.11 34.25
C GLU A 150 0.57 36.53 34.04
N LYS A 151 0.50 35.41 33.30
CA LYS A 151 -0.65 34.52 33.40
C LYS A 151 -0.49 33.68 34.66
N LYS A 152 -1.29 34.00 35.68
CA LYS A 152 -1.44 33.21 36.92
C LYS A 152 -1.61 31.73 36.54
N GLY A 153 -0.60 30.93 36.86
CA GLY A 153 -0.60 29.49 36.64
C GLY A 153 -1.55 28.76 37.61
N PHE A 154 -1.74 27.47 37.37
CA PHE A 154 -2.65 26.53 38.07
C PHE A 154 -2.58 26.51 39.62
N GLY A 155 -1.63 27.22 40.25
CA GLY A 155 -1.52 27.37 41.70
C GLY A 155 -2.60 28.25 42.36
N SER A 156 -3.39 29.00 41.59
CA SER A 156 -4.50 29.81 42.14
C SER A 156 -5.82 29.05 42.30
N ILE A 157 -5.89 27.76 41.95
CA ILE A 157 -7.11 26.94 42.04
C ILE A 157 -7.19 26.15 43.37
N LEU A 158 -6.09 26.05 44.14
CA LEU A 158 -6.01 25.22 45.36
C LEU A 158 -6.04 26.00 46.70
N LYS A 159 -6.61 27.21 46.74
CA LYS A 159 -6.88 27.90 48.01
C LYS A 159 -8.32 28.42 48.07
N LYS A 160 -9.20 27.58 48.61
CA LYS A 160 -10.33 27.95 49.48
C LYS A 160 -10.82 26.67 50.17
N GLY A 161 -10.12 26.31 51.24
CA GLY A 161 -10.74 25.77 52.45
C GLY A 161 -10.90 26.95 53.41
#